data_AF-A0A6C0TP28-F1
#
_entry.id   AF-A0A6C0TP28-F1
#
_cell.length_a   1.000
_cell.length_b   1.000
_cell.length_c   1.000
_cell.angle_alpha   90.00
_cell.angle_beta   90.00
_cell.angle_gamma   90.00
#
_symmetry.space_group_name_H-M   'P 1'
#
loop_
_entity.id
_entity.type
_entity.pdbx_description
1 polymer ?
#
loop_
_entity_poly.entity_id
_entity_poly.type
_entity_poly.pdbx_seq_one_letter_code
_entity_poly.pdbx_strand_id
1 'polypeptide(L)' 'MTMPDERTRSIIQAREFLIAVRHDKSLPQSVRDQAYRLLRHYPTAEEVLLAGKKEELRGEGLMGRFLSSRAD' A
#
# COMPACT_ATOMS: atom_id res chain seq x y z
N MET A 1 -8.14 -13.61 -0.90
CA MET A 1 -7.90 -12.22 -1.38
C MET A 1 -7.55 -11.37 -0.18
N THR A 2 -6.61 -10.44 -0.31
CA THR A 2 -6.35 -9.41 0.73
C THR A 2 -7.33 -8.25 0.56
N MET A 3 -7.85 -7.74 1.67
CA MET A 3 -8.75 -6.59 1.66
C MET A 3 -8.02 -5.30 1.25
N PRO A 4 -8.71 -4.32 0.64
CA PRO A 4 -8.10 -3.05 0.26
C PRO A 4 -7.38 -2.33 1.41
N ASP A 5 -7.96 -2.36 2.62
CA ASP A 5 -7.36 -1.78 3.82
C ASP A 5 -6.08 -2.52 4.24
N GLU A 6 -6.07 -3.85 4.17
CA GLU A 6 -4.92 -4.70 4.50
C GLU A 6 -3.76 -4.43 3.53
N ARG A 7 -4.06 -4.34 2.22
CA ARG A 7 -3.08 -4.03 1.19
C ARG A 7 -2.54 -2.61 1.35
N THR A 8 -3.41 -1.64 1.63
CA THR A 8 -3.02 -0.24 1.88
C THR A 8 -2.02 -0.16 3.04
N ARG A 9 -2.35 -0.80 4.18
CA ARG A 9 -1.47 -0.86 5.34
C ARG A 9 -0.13 -1.54 5.02
N SER A 10 -0.16 -2.67 4.32
CA SER A 10 1.05 -3.42 3.97
C SER A 10 2.02 -2.59 3.09
N ILE A 11 1.51 -1.86 2.10
CA ILE A 11 2.35 -1.04 1.21
C ILE A 11 3.00 0.11 1.98
N ILE A 12 2.26 0.76 2.89
CA ILE A 12 2.78 1.84 3.74
C ILE A 12 3.88 1.29 4.66
N GLN A 13 3.64 0.18 5.33
CA GLN A 13 4.61 -0.47 6.21
C GLN A 13 5.90 -0.87 5.47
N ALA A 14 5.77 -1.38 4.24
CA ALA A 14 6.93 -1.70 3.42
C ALA A 14 7.77 -0.46 3.08
N ARG A 15 7.16 0.71 2.87
CA ARG A 15 7.88 1.97 2.70
C ARG A 15 8.68 2.33 3.95
N GLU A 16 8.06 2.25 5.12
CA GLU A 16 8.69 2.54 6.41
C GLU A 16 9.88 1.61 6.66
N PHE A 17 9.71 0.33 6.36
CA PHE A 17 10.80 -0.65 6.41
C PHE A 17 11.95 -0.28 5.49
N LEU A 18 11.69 0.09 4.23
CA LEU A 18 12.73 0.53 3.30
C LEU A 18 13.48 1.78 3.80
N ILE A 19 12.79 2.71 4.47
CA ILE A 19 13.41 3.87 5.12
C ILE A 19 14.33 3.39 6.25
N ALA A 20 13.87 2.50 7.12
CA ALA A 20 14.67 1.94 8.20
C ALA A 20 15.94 1.25 7.66
N VAL A 21 15.80 0.39 6.64
CA VAL A 21 16.92 -0.29 5.96
C VAL A 21 17.91 0.72 5.40
N ARG A 22 17.45 1.79 4.74
CA ARG A 22 18.32 2.82 4.18
C ARG A 22 19.16 3.53 5.25
N HIS A 23 18.65 3.67 6.47
CA HIS A 23 19.33 4.40 7.54
C HIS A 23 20.14 3.50 8.49
N ASP A 24 19.99 2.17 8.39
CA ASP A 24 20.69 1.21 9.24
C ASP A 24 22.16 1.06 8.82
N LYS A 25 23.07 1.62 9.64
CA LYS A 25 24.52 1.59 9.40
C LYS A 25 25.14 0.20 9.60
N SER A 26 24.43 -0.74 10.23
CA SER A 26 24.92 -2.12 10.42
C SER A 26 24.86 -2.95 9.13
N LEU A 27 24.01 -2.54 8.17
CA LEU A 27 23.84 -3.24 6.90
C LEU A 27 24.96 -2.92 5.90
N PRO A 28 25.23 -3.78 4.91
CA PRO A 28 26.12 -3.46 3.81
C PRO A 28 25.63 -2.24 3.01
N GLN A 29 26.57 -1.44 2.49
CA GLN A 29 26.22 -0.25 1.70
C GLN A 29 25.36 -0.58 0.47
N SER A 30 25.63 -1.71 -0.19
CA SER A 30 24.87 -2.17 -1.36
C SER A 30 23.38 -2.36 -1.07
N VAL A 31 23.03 -2.85 0.13
CA VAL A 31 21.65 -3.04 0.59
C VAL A 31 20.98 -1.69 0.84
N ARG A 32 21.66 -0.76 1.51
CA ARG A 32 21.14 0.60 1.73
C ARG A 32 20.91 1.35 0.42
N ASP A 33 21.83 1.21 -0.54
CA ASP A 33 21.73 1.82 -1.86
C ASP A 33 20.57 1.24 -2.67
N GLN A 34 20.29 -0.06 -2.51
CA GLN A 34 19.10 -0.68 -3.11
C GLN A 34 17.81 -0.12 -2.50
N ALA A 35 17.72 -0.01 -1.17
CA ALA A 35 16.57 0.61 -0.51
C ALA A 35 16.37 2.07 -0.97
N TYR A 36 17.46 2.83 -1.12
CA TYR A 36 17.42 4.18 -1.67
C TYR A 36 16.88 4.21 -3.12
N ARG A 37 17.34 3.31 -3.99
CA ARG A 37 16.84 3.22 -5.38
C ARG A 37 15.35 2.91 -5.43
N LEU A 38 14.88 1.96 -4.61
CA LEU A 38 13.46 1.63 -4.51
C LEU A 38 12.64 2.84 -4.04
N LEU A 39 13.08 3.53 -2.99
CA LEU A 39 12.38 4.69 -2.43
C LEU A 39 12.22 5.88 -3.40
N ARG A 40 13.01 5.97 -4.49
CA ARG A 40 12.85 7.04 -5.50
C ARG A 40 11.51 7.00 -6.23
N HIS A 41 10.93 5.81 -6.36
CA HIS A 41 9.70 5.58 -7.10
C HIS A 41 8.66 4.83 -6.28
N TYR A 42 8.95 4.59 -5.00
CA TYR A 42 8.00 3.98 -4.09
C TYR A 42 6.93 5.01 -3.71
N PRO A 43 5.64 4.66 -3.75
CA PRO A 43 4.57 5.62 -3.46
C PRO A 43 4.68 6.14 -2.02
N THR A 44 4.27 7.38 -1.82
CA THR A 44 4.11 7.99 -0.50
C THR A 44 2.90 7.41 0.23
N ALA A 45 2.87 7.54 1.56
CA ALA A 45 1.74 7.05 2.35
C ALA A 45 0.41 7.71 1.92
N GLU A 46 0.45 9.00 1.59
CA GLU A 46 -0.72 9.74 1.11
C GLU A 46 -1.26 9.20 -0.22
N GLU A 47 -0.39 8.93 -1.20
CA GLU A 47 -0.78 8.36 -2.49
C GLU A 47 -1.43 6.97 -2.30
N VAL A 48 -0.88 6.15 -1.41
CA VAL A 48 -1.40 4.81 -1.11
C VAL A 48 -2.75 4.89 -0.39
N LEU A 49 -2.91 5.79 0.59
CA LEU A 49 -4.18 6.00 1.29
C LEU A 49 -5.27 6.49 0.34
N LEU A 50 -4.95 7.43 -0.54
CA LEU A 50 -5.90 7.94 -1.53
C LEU A 50 -6.34 6.83 -2.51
N ALA A 51 -5.40 6.01 -2.96
CA ALA A 51 -5.69 4.87 -3.84
C ALA A 51 -6.55 3.81 -3.12
N GLY A 52 -6.22 3.47 -1.88
CA GLY A 52 -6.96 2.52 -1.04
C GLY A 52 -8.41 2.95 -0.83
N LYS A 53 -8.63 4.21 -0.45
CA LYS A 53 -9.98 4.76 -0.27
C LYS A 53 -10.82 4.70 -1.55
N LYS A 54 -10.21 4.98 -2.71
CA LYS A 54 -10.90 4.84 -4.00
C LYS A 54 -11.26 3.39 -4.30
N GLU A 55 -10.41 2.44 -3.92
CA GLU A 55 -10.70 1.02 -4.08
C GLU A 55 -11.83 0.56 -3.17
N GLU A 56 -11.83 0.96 -1.90
CA GLU A 56 -12.89 0.66 -0.93
C GLU A 56 -14.25 1.17 -1.42
N LEU A 57 -14.34 2.44 -1.85
CA LEU A 57 -15.56 3.01 -2.41
C LEU A 57 -16.07 2.25 -3.65
N ARG A 58 -15.16 1.75 -4.50
CA ARG A 58 -15.54 0.92 -5.66
C ARG A 58 -16.02 -0.46 -5.23
N GLY A 59 -15.39 -1.04 -4.20
CA GLY A 59 -15.79 -2.31 -3.60
C GLY A 59 -17.18 -2.23 -2.95
N GLU A 60 -17.47 -1.15 -2.23
CA GLU A 60 -18.78 -0.86 -1.63
C GLU A 60 -19.86 -0.69 -2.71
N GLY A 61 -19.56 0.01 -3.81
CA GLY A 61 -20.48 0.15 -4.94
C GLY A 61 -20.79 -1.17 -5.67
N LEU A 62 -19.81 -2.09 -5.74
CA LEU A 62 -20.02 -3.44 -6.27
C LEU A 62 -20.81 -4.31 -5.30
N MET A 63 -20.47 -4.32 -4.01
CA MET A 63 -21.21 -5.04 -2.97
C MET A 63 -22.67 -4.56 -2.86
N GLY A 64 -22.92 -3.25 -2.93
CA GLY A 64 -24.26 -2.67 -2.94
C GLY A 64 -25.09 -3.08 -4.17
N ARG A 65 -24.45 -3.19 -5.35
CA ARG A 65 -25.12 -3.67 -6.58
C ARG A 65 -25.45 -5.17 -6.51
N PHE A 66 -24.59 -5.98 -5.90
CA PHE A 66 -24.86 -7.40 -5.66
C PHE A 66 -26.03 -7.62 -4.69
N LEU A 67 -26.13 -6.84 -3.61
CA LEU A 67 -27.23 -6.94 -2.65
C LEU A 67 -28.56 -6.37 -3.19
N SER A 68 -28.52 -5.36 -4.06
CA SER A 68 -29.71 -4.80 -4.71
C SER A 68 -30.32 -5.74 -5.76
N SER A 69 -29.54 -6.62 -6.39
CA SER A 69 -30.02 -7.51 -7.47
C SER A 69 -30.81 -8.74 -7.00
N ARG A 70 -30.99 -8.92 -5.69
CA ARG A 70 -31.75 -10.04 -5.09
C ARG A 70 -33.10 -9.63 -4.52
N ALA A 71 -33.50 -8.37 -4.69
CA ALA A 71 -34.74 -7.83 -4.15
C ALA A 71 -35.91 -7.79 -5.15
N ASP A 72 -35.75 -8.35 -6.36
CA ASP A 72 -36.78 -8.44 -7.40
C ASP A 72 -37.28 -9.87 -7.60
#